data_AF-A0A847BM72-F1
#
_entry.id   AF-A0A847BM72-F1
#
_cell.length_a   1.000
_cell.length_b   1.000
_cell.length_c   1.000
_cell.angle_alpha   90.00
_cell.angle_beta   90.00
_cell.angle_gamma   90.00
#
_symmetry.space_group_name_H-M   'P 1'
#
loop_
_entity.id
_entity.type
_entity.pdbx_description
1 polymer ?
#
loop_
_entity_poly.entity_id
_entity_poly.type
_entity_poly.pdbx_seq_one_letter_code
_entity_poly.pdbx_strand_id
1 'polypeptide(L)'
;PEAGKNTVEYLTKNLKLPDGYKLVITVDGKKVDSGIVGTGTKLSLVYKNESASTRDYYLLIYGDPSGDGRINSFDTMQLTRYILELDNPTEIERQAMDVTKDGQVNSIDMMWVIQHILEMDSIEQAK
;
A
#
# COMPACT_ATOMS: atom_id res chain seq x y z
N PRO A 1 10.11 3.93 4.08
CA PRO A 1 9.06 2.97 4.46
C PRO A 1 8.12 3.67 5.43
N GLU A 2 6.84 3.35 5.40
CA GLU A 2 5.83 3.98 6.26
C GLU A 2 6.06 3.58 7.73
N ALA A 3 6.94 4.34 8.40
CA ALA A 3 7.44 4.09 9.76
C ALA A 3 7.93 2.64 10.03
N GLY A 4 8.33 1.89 8.99
CA GLY A 4 8.72 0.49 9.09
C GLY A 4 7.56 -0.49 9.34
N LYS A 5 6.30 -0.02 9.28
CA LYS A 5 5.10 -0.85 9.47
C LYS A 5 4.73 -1.64 8.23
N ASN A 6 5.31 -1.30 7.08
CA ASN A 6 5.10 -1.96 5.80
C ASN A 6 6.24 -2.91 5.41
N THR A 7 6.91 -3.52 6.39
CA THR A 7 7.85 -4.61 6.12
C THR A 7 7.20 -5.97 6.27
N VAL A 8 7.70 -6.97 5.53
CA VAL A 8 7.21 -8.36 5.61
C VAL A 8 7.32 -8.89 7.05
N GLU A 9 8.39 -8.56 7.76
CA GLU A 9 8.62 -8.97 9.15
C GLU A 9 7.60 -8.32 10.08
N TYR A 10 7.32 -7.02 9.90
CA TYR A 10 6.34 -6.31 10.71
C TYR A 10 4.94 -6.89 10.48
N LEU A 11 4.53 -7.06 9.22
CA LEU A 11 3.21 -7.59 8.87
C LEU A 11 3.01 -9.01 9.41
N THR A 12 3.99 -9.89 9.22
CA THR A 12 3.91 -11.28 9.68
C THR A 12 3.85 -11.38 11.22
N LYS A 13 4.50 -10.46 11.93
CA LYS A 13 4.53 -10.45 13.40
C LYS A 13 3.28 -9.81 14.02
N ASN A 14 2.73 -8.76 13.41
CA ASN A 14 1.71 -7.92 14.05
C ASN A 14 0.28 -8.20 13.55
N LEU A 15 0.10 -8.87 12.41
CA LEU A 15 -1.22 -9.28 11.95
C LEU A 15 -1.72 -10.47 12.76
N LYS A 16 -2.84 -10.29 13.46
CA LYS A 16 -3.52 -11.36 14.19
C LYS A 16 -4.27 -12.25 13.19
N LEU A 17 -3.80 -13.47 13.04
CA LEU A 17 -4.41 -14.46 12.17
C LEU A 17 -5.29 -15.42 12.99
N PRO A 18 -6.40 -15.93 12.43
CA PRO A 18 -7.14 -17.01 13.06
C PRO A 18 -6.28 -18.28 13.18
N ASP A 19 -6.61 -19.14 14.13
CA ASP A 19 -5.86 -20.37 14.38
C ASP A 19 -5.74 -21.24 13.12
N GLY A 20 -4.52 -21.71 12.87
CA GLY A 20 -4.19 -22.55 11.73
C GLY A 20 -3.94 -21.80 10.42
N TYR A 21 -4.12 -20.48 10.36
CA TYR A 21 -3.77 -19.69 9.18
C TYR A 21 -2.32 -19.21 9.21
N LYS A 22 -1.73 -19.12 8.03
CA LYS A 22 -0.44 -18.50 7.76
C LYS A 22 -0.61 -17.37 6.75
N LEU A 23 0.18 -16.32 6.91
CA LEU A 23 0.26 -15.24 5.93
C LEU A 23 1.34 -15.58 4.89
N VAL A 24 0.98 -15.46 3.62
CA VAL A 24 1.89 -15.50 2.48
C VAL A 24 1.83 -14.16 1.77
N ILE A 25 2.98 -13.49 1.70
CA ILE A 25 3.10 -12.18 1.06
C ILE A 25 3.69 -12.36 -0.34
N THR A 26 3.04 -11.77 -1.33
CA THR A 26 3.41 -11.88 -2.74
C THR A 26 3.46 -10.50 -3.38
N VAL A 27 4.58 -10.19 -4.01
CA VAL A 27 4.80 -8.98 -4.81
C VAL A 27 5.05 -9.41 -6.25
N ASP A 28 4.31 -8.86 -7.22
CA ASP A 28 4.43 -9.21 -8.64
C ASP A 28 4.44 -10.72 -8.94
N GLY A 29 3.58 -11.46 -8.23
CA GLY A 29 3.47 -12.92 -8.37
C GLY A 29 4.58 -13.74 -7.71
N LYS A 30 5.56 -13.09 -7.06
CA LYS A 30 6.64 -13.77 -6.33
C LYS A 30 6.45 -13.67 -4.83
N LYS A 31 6.55 -14.80 -4.14
CA LYS A 31 6.56 -14.84 -2.69
C LYS A 31 7.80 -14.09 -2.18
N VAL A 32 7.59 -13.21 -1.20
CA VAL A 32 8.65 -12.52 -0.47
C VAL A 32 8.62 -12.92 1.01
N ASP A 33 9.78 -12.98 1.64
CA ASP A 33 9.96 -13.35 3.04
C ASP A 33 10.58 -12.24 3.90
N SER A 34 11.00 -11.15 3.26
CA SER A 34 11.67 -10.02 3.89
C SER A 34 11.51 -8.74 3.08
N GLY A 35 11.82 -7.60 3.71
CA GLY A 35 11.91 -6.31 3.04
C GLY A 35 10.63 -5.49 3.05
N ILE A 36 10.68 -4.37 2.31
CA ILE A 36 9.59 -3.39 2.24
C ILE A 36 8.61 -3.81 1.16
N VAL A 37 7.33 -3.64 1.46
CA VAL A 37 6.22 -3.88 0.54
C VAL A 37 5.33 -2.64 0.45
N GLY A 38 4.78 -2.38 -0.73
CA GLY A 38 3.92 -1.22 -0.97
C GLY A 38 2.49 -1.57 -1.33
N THR A 39 1.73 -0.54 -1.70
CA THR A 39 0.38 -0.67 -2.24
C THR A 39 0.31 -1.73 -3.34
N GLY A 40 -0.75 -2.53 -3.34
CA GLY A 40 -0.95 -3.62 -4.31
C GLY A 40 -0.29 -4.94 -3.93
N THR A 41 0.55 -4.96 -2.89
CA THR A 41 1.11 -6.21 -2.36
C THR A 41 0.00 -7.16 -1.92
N LYS A 42 0.05 -8.41 -2.40
CA LYS A 42 -0.95 -9.42 -2.09
C LYS A 42 -0.64 -10.12 -0.78
N LEU A 43 -1.60 -10.14 0.13
CA LEU A 43 -1.58 -10.77 1.45
C LEU A 43 -2.54 -11.97 1.44
N SER A 44 -1.99 -13.17 1.29
CA SER A 44 -2.79 -14.40 1.16
C SER A 44 -2.84 -15.15 2.49
N LEU A 45 -4.05 -15.47 2.97
CA LEU A 45 -4.28 -16.35 4.10
C LEU A 45 -4.35 -17.79 3.62
N VAL A 46 -3.47 -18.65 4.13
CA VAL A 46 -3.40 -20.07 3.79
C VAL A 46 -3.65 -20.91 5.03
N TYR A 47 -4.62 -21.83 4.98
CA TYR A 47 -4.93 -22.71 6.09
C TYR A 47 -4.00 -23.93 6.12
N LYS A 48 -3.27 -24.09 7.23
CA LYS A 48 -2.37 -25.21 7.52
C LYS A 48 -1.33 -25.50 6.43
N ASN A 49 -1.57 -26.54 5.64
CA ASN A 49 -0.70 -27.08 4.60
C ASN A 49 -1.40 -27.08 3.23
N GLU A 50 -2.51 -26.35 3.10
CA GLU A 50 -3.16 -26.17 1.82
C GLU A 50 -2.27 -25.36 0.87
N SER A 51 -2.30 -25.72 -0.42
CA SER A 51 -1.55 -25.00 -1.44
C SER A 51 -2.29 -23.77 -1.96
N ALA A 52 -3.62 -23.75 -1.82
CA ALA A 52 -4.47 -22.65 -2.25
C ALA A 52 -4.68 -21.64 -1.11
N SER A 53 -4.80 -20.35 -1.45
CA SER A 53 -5.22 -19.35 -0.48
C SER A 53 -6.71 -19.48 -0.18
N THR A 54 -7.06 -19.34 1.09
CA THR A 54 -8.45 -19.29 1.54
C THR A 54 -9.04 -17.90 1.32
N ARG A 55 -8.23 -16.86 1.48
CA ARG A 55 -8.60 -15.45 1.25
C ARG A 55 -7.39 -14.63 0.85
N ASP A 56 -7.64 -13.64 0.00
CA ASP A 56 -6.64 -12.69 -0.45
C ASP A 56 -7.04 -11.28 -0.03
N TYR A 57 -6.07 -10.54 0.49
CA TYR A 57 -6.15 -9.13 0.79
C TYR A 57 -5.06 -8.40 0.00
N TYR A 58 -5.21 -7.10 -0.17
CA TYR A 58 -4.22 -6.26 -0.82
C TYR A 58 -3.82 -5.15 0.13
N LEU A 59 -2.52 -4.92 0.26
CA LEU A 59 -1.98 -3.82 1.05
C LEU A 59 -2.33 -2.51 0.36
N LEU A 60 -2.87 -1.56 1.12
CA LEU A 60 -3.12 -0.19 0.70
C LEU A 60 -2.31 0.72 1.61
N ILE A 61 -1.46 1.56 1.04
CA ILE A 61 -0.72 2.60 1.74
C ILE A 61 -1.12 3.93 1.09
N TYR A 62 -1.83 4.77 1.83
CA TYR A 62 -2.20 6.10 1.37
C TYR A 62 -0.94 6.94 1.15
N GLY A 63 -0.81 7.52 -0.04
CA GLY A 63 0.37 8.26 -0.49
C GLY A 63 1.39 7.43 -1.28
N ASP A 64 1.22 6.10 -1.41
CA ASP A 64 2.09 5.21 -2.19
C ASP A 64 1.31 4.59 -3.38
N PRO A 65 0.88 5.39 -4.38
CA PRO A 65 0.30 4.85 -5.61
C PRO A 65 1.33 4.10 -6.47
N SER A 66 2.63 4.23 -6.21
CA SER A 66 3.64 3.46 -6.95
C SER A 66 3.77 2.00 -6.51
N GLY A 67 3.34 1.70 -5.29
CA GLY A 67 3.44 0.37 -4.73
C GLY A 67 4.87 -0.02 -4.32
N ASP A 68 5.79 0.94 -4.25
CA ASP A 68 7.20 0.69 -3.88
C ASP A 68 7.42 0.69 -2.35
N GLY A 69 6.36 1.04 -1.59
CA GLY A 69 6.35 1.07 -0.13
C GLY A 69 7.04 2.30 0.46
N ARG A 70 7.30 3.34 -0.33
CA ARG A 70 7.91 4.59 0.10
C ARG A 70 7.17 5.77 -0.52
N ILE A 71 6.54 6.58 0.33
CA ILE A 71 5.93 7.83 -0.08
C ILE A 71 7.02 8.85 -0.43
N ASN A 72 7.22 9.11 -1.72
CA ASN A 72 8.30 9.94 -2.24
C ASN A 72 7.93 10.70 -3.54
N SER A 73 8.90 11.35 -4.18
CA SER A 73 8.66 12.14 -5.40
C SER A 73 8.15 11.33 -6.60
N PHE A 74 8.33 10.01 -6.60
CA PHE A 74 7.77 9.14 -7.63
C PHE A 74 6.24 9.05 -7.52
N ASP A 75 5.70 9.07 -6.29
CA ASP A 75 4.26 9.08 -6.06
C ASP A 75 3.62 10.39 -6.48
N THR A 76 4.27 11.52 -6.21
CA THR A 76 3.78 12.83 -6.69
C THR A 76 3.79 12.92 -8.21
N MET A 77 4.76 12.28 -8.89
CA MET A 77 4.76 12.16 -10.34
C MET A 77 3.56 11.37 -10.85
N GLN A 78 3.23 10.22 -10.25
CA GLN A 78 2.06 9.44 -10.66
C GLN A 78 0.75 10.18 -10.41
N LEU A 79 0.62 10.84 -9.25
CA LEU A 79 -0.55 11.64 -8.91
C LEU A 79 -0.71 12.81 -9.90
N THR A 80 0.40 13.46 -10.29
CA THR A 80 0.42 14.50 -11.35
C THR A 80 -0.06 13.96 -12.68
N ARG A 81 0.45 12.80 -13.11
CA ARG A 81 0.06 12.18 -14.39
C ARG A 81 -1.42 11.80 -14.39
N TYR A 82 -1.94 11.27 -13.30
CA TYR A 82 -3.36 10.99 -13.15
C TYR A 82 -4.24 12.25 -13.22
N ILE A 83 -3.89 13.32 -12.48
CA ILE A 83 -4.64 14.59 -12.51
C ILE A 83 -4.65 15.21 -13.90
N LEU A 84 -3.57 15.05 -14.66
CA LEU A 84 -3.46 15.51 -16.06
C LEU A 84 -4.07 14.53 -17.08
N GLU A 85 -4.74 13.48 -16.62
CA GLU A 85 -5.37 12.44 -17.46
C GLU A 85 -4.37 11.73 -18.40
N LEU A 86 -3.10 11.65 -17.98
CA LEU A 86 -2.01 11.03 -18.74
C LEU A 86 -1.85 9.53 -18.44
N ASP A 87 -2.38 9.06 -17.30
CA ASP A 87 -2.32 7.67 -16.85
C ASP A 87 -3.69 7.20 -16.34
N ASN A 88 -3.92 5.88 -16.43
CA ASN A 88 -5.11 5.22 -15.89
C ASN A 88 -4.69 4.25 -14.78
N PRO A 89 -4.63 4.71 -13.51
CA PRO A 89 -4.24 3.87 -12.39
C PRO A 89 -5.28 2.79 -12.12
N THR A 90 -4.84 1.69 -11.52
CA THR A 90 -5.73 0.66 -10.99
C THR A 90 -6.59 1.21 -9.85
N GLU A 91 -7.65 0.48 -9.47
CA GLU A 91 -8.52 0.88 -8.37
C GLU A 91 -7.74 1.11 -7.05
N ILE A 92 -6.81 0.21 -6.73
CA ILE A 92 -6.05 0.31 -5.48
C ILE A 92 -5.01 1.44 -5.51
N GLU A 93 -4.44 1.71 -6.69
CA GLU A 93 -3.55 2.86 -6.89
C GLU A 93 -4.34 4.17 -6.72
N ARG A 94 -5.56 4.26 -7.29
CA ARG A 94 -6.41 5.43 -7.11
C ARG A 94 -6.81 5.62 -5.64
N GLN A 95 -7.10 4.54 -4.92
CA GLN A 95 -7.34 4.59 -3.47
C GLN A 95 -6.11 5.08 -2.70
N ALA A 96 -4.90 4.70 -3.13
CA ALA A 96 -3.68 5.21 -2.51
C ALA A 96 -3.44 6.69 -2.81
N MET A 97 -3.92 7.20 -3.96
CA MET A 97 -3.87 8.63 -4.30
C MET A 97 -4.85 9.49 -3.49
N ASP A 98 -6.02 8.96 -3.12
CA ASP A 98 -7.05 9.65 -2.31
C ASP A 98 -6.66 9.66 -0.82
N VAL A 99 -5.63 10.44 -0.49
CA VAL A 99 -5.09 10.52 0.88
C VAL A 99 -6.03 11.26 1.83
N THR A 100 -6.90 12.13 1.30
CA THR A 100 -7.96 12.80 2.07
C THR A 100 -9.16 11.88 2.36
N LYS A 101 -9.29 10.78 1.61
CA LYS A 101 -10.36 9.78 1.72
C LYS A 101 -11.74 10.40 1.47
N ASP A 102 -11.80 11.41 0.60
CA ASP A 102 -13.03 12.13 0.26
C ASP A 102 -13.72 11.57 -1.00
N GLY A 103 -13.09 10.59 -1.65
CA GLY A 103 -13.58 9.94 -2.87
C GLY A 103 -13.14 10.64 -4.16
N GLN A 104 -12.38 11.73 -4.06
CA GLN A 104 -11.81 12.46 -5.19
C GLN A 104 -10.30 12.45 -5.09
N VAL A 105 -9.63 12.43 -6.24
CA VAL A 105 -8.17 12.57 -6.30
C VAL A 105 -7.87 13.86 -7.03
N ASN A 106 -7.31 14.84 -6.31
CA ASN A 106 -7.05 16.17 -6.83
C ASN A 106 -5.78 16.82 -6.20
N SER A 107 -5.60 18.12 -6.41
CA SER A 107 -4.42 18.85 -5.93
C SER A 107 -4.32 18.94 -4.41
N ILE A 108 -5.42 18.75 -3.68
CA ILE A 108 -5.42 18.69 -2.21
C ILE A 108 -4.69 17.42 -1.76
N ASP A 109 -4.96 16.26 -2.39
CA ASP A 109 -4.24 15.03 -2.09
C ASP A 109 -2.74 15.15 -2.39
N MET A 110 -2.42 15.77 -3.53
CA MET A 110 -1.03 16.08 -3.88
C MET A 110 -0.33 16.92 -2.82
N MET A 111 -1.01 17.95 -2.29
CA MET A 111 -0.47 18.82 -1.24
C MET A 111 -0.13 18.02 0.02
N TRP A 112 -1.01 17.11 0.45
CA TRP A 112 -0.77 16.24 1.61
C TRP A 112 0.41 15.29 1.40
N VAL A 113 0.56 14.71 0.20
CA VAL A 113 1.73 13.90 -0.15
C VAL A 113 3.02 14.73 -0.08
N ILE A 114 3.00 15.96 -0.61
CA ILE A 114 4.16 16.87 -0.53
C ILE A 114 4.50 17.23 0.91
N GLN A 115 3.50 17.59 1.74
CA GLN A 115 3.71 17.88 3.16
C GLN A 115 4.31 16.69 3.91
N HIS A 116 3.88 15.48 3.58
CA HIS A 116 4.44 14.26 4.14
C HIS A 116 5.90 14.04 3.76
N ILE A 117 6.25 14.22 2.48
CA ILE A 117 7.63 14.12 2.01
C ILE A 117 8.54 15.16 2.68
N LEU A 118 7.99 16.36 2.97
CA LEU A 118 8.68 17.44 3.66
C LEU A 118 8.68 17.31 5.19
N GLU A 119 8.14 16.21 5.73
CA GLU A 119 8.01 15.96 7.18
C GLU A 119 7.21 17.04 7.93
N MET A 120 6.33 17.76 7.22
CA MET A 120 5.48 18.82 7.79
C MET A 120 4.23 18.23 8.44
N ASP A 121 3.65 17.20 7.84
CA ASP A 121 2.46 16.50 8.32
C ASP A 121 2.55 15.00 8.00
N SER A 122 1.82 14.16 8.73
CA SER A 122 1.76 12.71 8.45
C SER A 122 0.48 12.34 7.71
N ILE A 123 0.56 11.44 6.73
CA ILE A 123 -0.63 10.85 6.11
C ILE A 123 -1.22 9.81 7.05
N GLU A 124 -2.50 9.96 7.37
CA GLU A 124 -3.20 9.02 8.23
C GLU A 124 -3.52 7.72 7.46
N GLN A 125 -2.88 6.60 7.82
CA GLN A 125 -3.09 5.31 7.15
C GLN A 125 -4.39 4.58 7.55
N ALA A 126 -4.97 4.91 8.70
CA ALA A 126 -6.21 4.30 9.20
C ALA A 126 -6.99 5.33 10.02
N LYS A 127 -8.33 5.31 9.94
CA LYS A 127 -9.21 6.06 10.84
C LYS A 127 -9.26 5.42 12.23
#